data_AF-A0A369M830-F1
#
_entry.id   AF-A0A369M830-F1
#
_cell.length_a   1.000
_cell.length_b   1.000
_cell.length_c   1.000
_cell.angle_alpha   90.00
_cell.angle_beta   90.00
_cell.angle_gamma   90.00
#
_symmetry.space_group_name_H-M   'P 1'
#
loop_
_entity.id
_entity.type
_entity.pdbx_description
1 polymer ?
#
loop_
_entity_poly.entity_id
_entity_poly.type
_entity_poly.pdbx_seq_one_letter_code
_entity_poly.pdbx_strand_id
1 'polypeptide(L)'
;MREEMHVARNGSALPFRIGAAVLWVLGIVCEVMAVLVMNGTLFLPGPTPATWLIIFLVVDLILVVIGSQLWKHANHLAPAAKENKLAYWVQTDLGVIVAAIAFAPVILLMLTNKDLDKGTKKVGTIVAAIALVAAVASGIDYHPATQEDLDQAEAGAAVLSDDGLAYWTPFGEVYHFNPDCQYLKNSGTIYSGTVQDALDAKRTRGCSGCTVEDGTDVLSKADPAAVAAALANVVRVGDDANADGPGEQEPGEGENGAQEELPKAA
;
A
#
# COMPACT_ATOMS: atom_id res chain seq x y z
N MET A 1 2.10 -29.71 -7.72
CA MET A 1 3.04 -28.57 -7.81
C MET A 1 2.35 -27.27 -8.19
N ARG A 2 1.53 -27.20 -9.25
CA ARG A 2 0.73 -26.00 -9.59
C ARG A 2 -0.35 -25.67 -8.52
N GLU A 3 -0.98 -26.69 -7.95
CA GLU A 3 -2.03 -26.52 -6.91
C GLU A 3 -1.46 -26.19 -5.51
N GLU A 4 -0.20 -26.52 -5.24
CA GLU A 4 0.45 -26.27 -3.94
C GLU A 4 1.00 -24.84 -3.82
N MET A 5 1.22 -24.12 -4.94
CA MET A 5 1.66 -22.72 -4.92
C MET A 5 0.51 -21.73 -4.65
N HIS A 6 -0.74 -22.19 -4.63
CA HIS A 6 -1.91 -21.36 -4.30
C HIS A 6 -2.21 -21.30 -2.80
N VAL A 7 -1.57 -22.13 -1.97
CA VAL A 7 -1.85 -22.22 -0.54
C VAL A 7 -0.78 -21.45 0.23
N ALA A 8 -1.20 -20.31 0.80
CA ALA A 8 -0.48 -19.30 1.60
C ALA A 8 0.00 -18.03 0.87
N ARG A 9 -0.91 -17.47 0.05
CA ARG A 9 -0.90 -16.08 -0.42
C ARG A 9 -1.10 -15.12 0.76
N ASN A 10 -0.04 -14.47 1.26
CA ASN A 10 -0.16 -13.47 2.32
C ASN A 10 0.86 -12.32 2.21
N GLY A 11 0.82 -11.59 1.10
CA GLY A 11 1.21 -10.18 1.10
C GLY A 11 0.20 -9.38 1.90
N SER A 12 0.22 -9.46 3.24
CA SER A 12 -0.79 -8.76 4.03
C SER A 12 -0.57 -7.25 3.90
N ALA A 13 -1.45 -6.55 3.19
CA ALA A 13 -1.52 -5.09 3.20
C ALA A 13 -1.94 -4.53 4.58
N LEU A 14 -2.58 -5.37 5.39
CA LEU A 14 -3.10 -5.05 6.73
C LEU A 14 -2.06 -4.43 7.69
N PRO A 15 -0.86 -5.01 7.95
CA PRO A 15 0.16 -4.42 8.81
C PRO A 15 0.61 -3.04 8.34
N PHE A 16 0.71 -2.80 7.03
CA PHE A 16 1.07 -1.49 6.49
C PHE A 16 -0.05 -0.47 6.72
N ARG A 17 -1.32 -0.86 6.56
CA ARG A 17 -2.49 -0.02 6.89
C ARG A 17 -2.55 0.32 8.38
N ILE A 18 -2.34 -0.67 9.24
CA ILE A 18 -2.32 -0.47 10.71
C ILE A 18 -1.15 0.44 11.09
N GLY A 19 0.05 0.17 10.54
CA GLY A 19 1.23 1.01 10.76
C GLY A 19 0.99 2.46 10.35
N ALA A 20 0.40 2.69 9.18
CA ALA A 20 0.02 4.02 8.72
C ALA A 20 -0.97 4.70 9.67
N ALA A 21 -2.04 4.00 10.07
CA ALA A 21 -3.04 4.53 10.99
C ALA A 21 -2.44 4.90 12.36
N VAL A 22 -1.54 4.06 12.90
CA VAL A 22 -0.84 4.33 14.15
C VAL A 22 0.05 5.57 14.03
N LEU A 23 0.81 5.70 12.95
CA LEU A 23 1.66 6.87 12.71
C LEU A 23 0.84 8.16 12.62
N TRP A 24 -0.30 8.12 11.94
CA TRP A 24 -1.21 9.26 11.86
C TRP A 24 -1.82 9.64 13.22
N VAL A 25 -2.21 8.66 14.04
CA VAL A 25 -2.68 8.93 15.40
C VAL A 25 -1.56 9.54 16.25
N LEU A 26 -0.33 9.04 16.15
CA LEU A 26 0.82 9.63 16.84
C LEU A 26 1.10 11.06 16.36
N GLY A 27 0.94 11.33 15.06
CA GLY A 27 1.03 12.67 14.49
C GLY A 27 0.01 13.64 15.10
N ILE A 28 -1.26 13.25 15.14
CA ILE A 28 -2.32 14.03 15.80
C ILE A 28 -2.01 14.27 17.29
N VAL A 29 -1.44 13.27 17.99
CA VAL A 29 -0.99 13.45 19.38
C VAL A 29 0.12 14.50 19.46
N CYS A 30 1.09 14.52 18.54
CA CYS A 30 2.11 15.56 18.47
C CYS A 30 1.50 16.95 18.28
N GLU A 31 0.48 17.09 17.43
CA GLU A 31 -0.23 18.37 17.24
C GLU A 31 -0.98 18.82 18.50
N VAL A 32 -1.67 17.90 19.18
CA VAL A 32 -2.33 18.20 20.47
C VAL A 32 -1.29 18.66 21.50
N MET A 33 -0.13 17.99 21.58
CA MET A 33 0.96 18.38 22.48
C MET A 33 1.51 19.77 22.14
N ALA A 34 1.64 20.09 20.85
CA ALA A 34 2.05 21.41 20.39
C ALA A 34 1.07 22.50 20.86
N VAL A 35 -0.24 22.28 20.72
CA VAL A 35 -1.29 23.20 21.18
C VAL A 35 -1.26 23.35 22.71
N LEU A 36 -1.09 22.25 23.47
CA LEU A 36 -1.03 22.29 24.93
C LEU A 36 0.18 23.08 25.44
N VAL A 37 1.33 22.96 24.77
CA VAL A 37 2.52 23.77 25.08
C VAL A 37 2.28 25.24 24.75
N MET A 38 1.68 25.53 23.60
CA MET A 38 1.40 26.90 23.17
C MET A 38 0.37 27.62 24.05
N ASN A 39 -0.60 26.88 24.60
CA ASN A 39 -1.59 27.41 25.54
C ASN A 39 -1.11 27.41 27.00
N GLY A 40 0.13 27.01 27.27
CA GLY A 40 0.69 26.97 28.63
C GLY A 40 0.02 25.95 29.56
N THR A 41 -0.69 24.96 29.01
CA THR A 41 -1.27 23.85 29.79
C THR A 41 -0.23 22.76 30.04
N LEU A 42 0.71 22.59 29.10
CA LEU A 42 1.82 21.66 29.21
C LEU A 42 3.15 22.41 29.24
N PHE A 43 3.93 22.23 30.30
CA PHE A 43 5.24 22.83 30.44
C PHE A 43 6.32 21.77 30.20
N LEU A 44 7.08 21.95 29.11
CA LEU A 44 8.21 21.09 28.81
C LEU A 44 9.52 21.81 29.18
N PRO A 45 10.44 21.15 29.90
CA PRO A 45 11.75 21.72 30.19
C PRO A 45 12.54 21.90 28.89
N GLY A 46 13.29 23.00 28.79
CA GLY A 46 14.19 23.25 27.66
C GLY A 46 13.85 24.54 26.90
N PRO A 47 13.73 24.49 25.56
CA PRO A 47 13.61 25.69 24.74
C PRO A 47 12.23 26.37 24.88
N THR A 48 12.07 27.51 24.21
CA THR A 48 10.84 28.30 24.23
C THR A 48 9.64 27.52 23.68
N PRO A 49 8.39 27.85 24.08
CA PRO A 49 7.18 27.22 23.54
C PRO A 49 7.09 27.24 22.01
N ALA A 50 7.51 28.35 21.39
CA ALA A 50 7.59 28.50 19.94
C ALA A 50 8.54 27.47 19.29
N THR A 51 9.66 27.15 19.95
CA THR A 51 10.60 26.15 19.46
C THR A 51 10.00 24.75 19.58
N TRP A 52 9.33 24.44 20.69
CA TRP A 52 8.63 23.18 20.87
C TRP A 52 7.52 22.96 19.85
N LEU A 53 6.74 24.00 19.54
CA LEU A 53 5.75 23.98 18.46
C LEU A 53 6.40 23.52 17.15
N ILE A 54 7.50 24.15 16.74
CA ILE A 54 8.19 23.79 15.49
C ILE A 54 8.68 22.35 15.53
N ILE A 55 9.24 21.90 16.67
CA ILE A 55 9.70 20.52 16.84
C ILE A 55 8.52 19.54 16.65
N PHE A 56 7.38 19.78 17.30
CA PHE A 56 6.21 18.92 17.16
C PHE A 56 5.65 18.92 15.74
N LEU A 57 5.60 20.07 15.06
CA LEU A 57 5.17 20.16 13.66
C LEU A 57 6.09 19.37 12.72
N VAL A 58 7.40 19.42 12.95
CA VAL A 58 8.37 18.67 12.13
C VAL A 58 8.25 17.16 12.38
N VAL A 59 8.09 16.74 13.65
CA VAL A 59 7.88 15.33 14.00
C VAL A 59 6.57 14.82 13.41
N ASP A 60 5.48 15.59 13.55
CA ASP A 60 4.18 15.25 12.95
C ASP A 60 4.29 15.11 11.42
N LEU A 61 4.93 16.06 10.74
CA LEU A 61 5.16 15.99 9.29
C LEU A 61 5.87 14.68 8.90
N ILE A 62 6.91 14.28 9.63
CA ILE A 62 7.61 13.03 9.36
C ILE A 62 6.68 11.83 9.54
N LEU A 63 5.91 11.78 10.63
CA LEU A 63 4.97 10.70 10.91
C LEU A 63 3.87 10.60 9.84
N VAL A 64 3.29 11.73 9.45
CA VAL A 64 2.24 11.79 8.42
C VAL A 64 2.78 11.38 7.05
N VAL A 65 3.96 11.85 6.65
CA VAL A 65 4.59 11.48 5.38
C VAL A 65 4.89 9.98 5.34
N ILE A 66 5.49 9.42 6.40
CA ILE A 66 5.80 7.99 6.48
C ILE A 66 4.48 7.19 6.47
N GLY A 67 3.49 7.58 7.26
CA GLY A 67 2.17 6.94 7.28
C GLY A 67 1.53 6.93 5.89
N SER A 68 1.58 8.05 5.16
CA SER A 68 1.11 8.15 3.79
C SER A 68 1.89 7.26 2.81
N GLN A 69 3.21 7.09 3.00
CA GLN A 69 3.97 6.16 2.15
C GLN A 69 3.59 4.70 2.43
N LEU A 70 3.39 4.34 3.70
CA LEU A 70 2.94 3.01 4.10
C LEU A 70 1.52 2.73 3.57
N TRP A 71 0.63 3.71 3.61
CA TRP A 71 -0.72 3.60 3.08
C TRP A 71 -0.70 3.37 1.56
N LYS A 72 0.05 4.18 0.80
CA LYS A 72 0.22 3.98 -0.65
C LYS A 72 0.78 2.60 -0.96
N HIS A 73 1.79 2.16 -0.22
CA HIS A 73 2.35 0.82 -0.42
C HIS A 73 1.30 -0.26 -0.18
N ALA A 74 0.54 -0.17 0.91
CA ALA A 74 -0.55 -1.10 1.19
C ALA A 74 -1.60 -1.17 0.06
N ASN A 75 -1.88 -0.05 -0.59
CA ASN A 75 -2.86 0.01 -1.67
C ASN A 75 -2.31 -0.54 -2.99
N HIS A 76 -0.99 -0.50 -3.21
CA HIS A 76 -0.38 -1.21 -4.34
C HIS A 76 -0.32 -2.72 -4.12
N LEU A 77 -0.27 -3.17 -2.86
CA LEU A 77 -0.30 -4.60 -2.52
C LEU A 77 -1.72 -5.17 -2.61
N ALA A 78 -2.72 -4.41 -2.16
CA ALA A 78 -4.13 -4.82 -2.18
C ALA A 78 -5.03 -3.67 -2.64
N PRO A 79 -5.02 -3.36 -3.96
CA PRO A 79 -5.78 -2.26 -4.53
C PRO A 79 -7.28 -2.52 -4.48
N ALA A 80 -8.05 -1.43 -4.53
CA ALA A 80 -9.49 -1.49 -4.64
C ALA A 80 -9.92 -1.68 -6.10
N ALA A 81 -11.05 -2.38 -6.29
CA ALA A 81 -11.77 -2.37 -7.55
C ALA A 81 -12.39 -0.99 -7.82
N LYS A 82 -12.37 -0.55 -9.09
CA LYS A 82 -12.99 0.72 -9.52
C LYS A 82 -14.50 0.73 -9.30
N GLU A 83 -15.12 -0.44 -9.29
CA GLU A 83 -16.55 -0.59 -8.99
C GLU A 83 -16.91 -0.15 -7.57
N ASN A 84 -16.03 -0.45 -6.60
CA ASN A 84 -16.19 0.00 -5.22
C ASN A 84 -15.60 1.40 -5.03
N LYS A 85 -16.37 2.40 -5.45
CA LYS A 85 -15.99 3.83 -5.39
C LYS A 85 -15.55 4.29 -4.01
N LEU A 86 -16.16 3.78 -2.93
CA LEU A 86 -15.79 4.17 -1.56
C LEU A 86 -14.42 3.59 -1.18
N ALA A 87 -14.20 2.30 -1.42
CA ALA A 87 -12.90 1.68 -1.14
C ALA A 87 -11.80 2.32 -1.99
N TYR A 88 -12.06 2.57 -3.27
CA TYR A 88 -11.16 3.26 -4.17
C TYR A 88 -10.79 4.66 -3.65
N TRP A 89 -11.80 5.49 -3.33
CA TRP A 89 -11.58 6.84 -2.80
C TRP A 89 -10.80 6.86 -1.48
N VAL A 90 -11.14 5.97 -0.53
CA VAL A 90 -10.39 5.87 0.74
C VAL A 90 -8.95 5.44 0.48
N GLN A 91 -8.71 4.51 -0.43
CA GLN A 91 -7.34 4.08 -0.72
C GLN A 91 -6.54 5.20 -1.40
N THR A 92 -7.10 5.92 -2.37
CA THR A 92 -6.39 6.95 -3.12
C THR A 92 -6.18 8.25 -2.35
N ASP A 93 -7.15 8.68 -1.55
CA ASP A 93 -7.18 10.04 -1.00
C ASP A 93 -6.98 10.13 0.51
N LEU A 94 -6.99 9.02 1.25
CA LEU A 94 -6.92 9.07 2.72
C LEU A 94 -5.64 9.74 3.25
N GLY A 95 -4.49 9.54 2.59
CA GLY A 95 -3.25 10.22 2.99
C GLY A 95 -3.35 11.75 2.88
N VAL A 96 -4.04 12.25 1.85
CA VAL A 96 -4.30 13.69 1.67
C VAL A 96 -5.28 14.22 2.71
N ILE A 97 -6.34 13.46 2.99
CA ILE A 97 -7.36 13.82 3.98
C ILE A 97 -6.74 13.93 5.37
N VAL A 98 -5.93 12.94 5.76
CA VAL A 98 -5.27 12.93 7.06
C VAL A 98 -4.28 14.09 7.18
N ALA A 99 -3.52 14.41 6.13
CA ALA A 99 -2.66 15.59 6.12
C ALA A 99 -3.45 16.89 6.37
N ALA A 100 -4.63 17.04 5.77
CA ALA A 100 -5.50 18.19 6.01
C ALA A 100 -6.02 18.22 7.45
N ILE A 101 -6.42 17.07 8.01
CA ILE A 101 -6.90 16.96 9.40
C ILE A 101 -5.79 17.28 10.41
N ALA A 102 -4.55 16.89 10.15
CA ALA A 102 -3.41 17.16 11.02
C ALA A 102 -3.07 18.65 11.07
N PHE A 103 -2.81 19.28 9.91
CA PHE A 103 -2.23 20.63 9.87
C PHE A 103 -3.24 21.77 9.75
N ALA A 104 -4.41 21.56 9.12
CA ALA A 104 -5.35 22.66 8.89
C ALA A 104 -5.91 23.28 10.21
N PRO A 105 -6.27 22.49 11.24
CA PRO A 105 -6.71 23.05 12.52
C PRO A 105 -5.65 23.91 13.19
N VAL A 106 -4.38 23.52 13.09
CA VAL A 106 -3.27 24.25 13.73
C VAL A 106 -2.98 25.55 13.01
N ILE A 107 -3.04 25.57 11.68
CA ILE A 107 -2.98 26.80 10.89
C ILE A 107 -4.11 27.75 11.30
N LEU A 108 -5.34 27.24 11.39
CA LEU A 108 -6.50 28.04 11.79
C LEU A 108 -6.34 28.57 13.22
N LEU A 109 -5.87 27.74 14.16
CA LEU A 109 -5.59 28.13 15.54
C LEU A 109 -4.54 29.23 15.61
N MET A 110 -3.44 29.11 14.86
CA MET A 110 -2.40 30.14 14.81
C MET A 110 -2.97 31.46 14.28
N LEU A 111 -3.75 31.44 13.20
CA LEU A 111 -4.33 32.65 12.63
C LEU A 111 -5.32 33.33 13.58
N THR A 112 -6.17 32.55 14.26
CA THR A 112 -7.29 33.06 15.07
C THR A 112 -6.93 33.38 16.52
N ASN A 113 -5.91 32.76 17.10
CA ASN A 113 -5.57 32.91 18.52
C ASN A 113 -5.01 34.30 18.84
N LYS A 114 -5.66 35.07 19.71
CA LYS A 114 -5.26 36.46 20.02
C LYS A 114 -4.16 36.58 21.07
N ASP A 115 -3.92 35.51 21.83
CA ASP A 115 -3.03 35.52 22.99
C ASP A 115 -1.58 35.16 22.61
N LEU A 116 -1.36 34.68 21.39
CA LEU A 116 -0.03 34.40 20.84
C LEU A 116 0.67 35.68 20.36
N ASP A 117 1.97 35.79 20.65
CA ASP A 117 2.78 36.88 20.13
C ASP A 117 2.85 36.84 18.59
N LYS A 118 2.96 38.04 17.98
CA LYS A 118 2.91 38.19 16.52
C LYS A 118 4.03 37.44 15.79
N GLY A 119 5.20 37.31 16.40
CA GLY A 119 6.35 36.62 15.83
C GLY A 119 6.11 35.11 15.77
N THR A 120 5.78 34.50 16.91
CA THR A 120 5.49 33.06 16.97
C THR A 120 4.30 32.68 16.11
N LYS A 121 3.22 33.47 16.15
CA LYS A 121 2.08 33.26 15.26
C LYS A 121 2.48 33.23 13.79
N LYS A 122 3.26 34.22 13.34
CA LYS A 122 3.69 34.32 11.95
C LYS A 122 4.56 33.14 11.55
N VAL A 123 5.56 32.80 12.35
CA VAL A 123 6.48 31.68 12.06
C VAL A 123 5.74 30.35 12.09
N GLY A 124 4.95 30.09 13.14
CA GLY A 124 4.17 28.85 13.28
C GLY A 124 3.18 28.64 12.13
N THR A 125 2.47 29.69 11.71
CA THR A 125 1.56 29.62 10.56
C THR A 125 2.31 29.27 9.27
N ILE A 126 3.45 29.89 9.01
CA ILE A 126 4.25 29.62 7.79
C ILE A 126 4.77 28.19 7.81
N VAL A 127 5.32 27.73 8.93
CA VAL A 127 5.85 26.37 9.07
C VAL A 127 4.74 25.33 8.88
N ALA A 128 3.60 25.50 9.56
CA ALA A 128 2.46 24.60 9.42
C ALA A 128 1.87 24.59 8.00
N ALA A 129 1.82 25.75 7.32
CA ALA A 129 1.36 25.82 5.94
C ALA A 129 2.30 25.07 4.96
N ILE A 130 3.62 25.22 5.13
CA ILE A 130 4.61 24.47 4.35
C ILE A 130 4.48 22.96 4.65
N ALA A 131 4.33 22.59 5.91
CA ALA A 131 4.13 21.20 6.32
C ALA A 131 2.87 20.60 5.69
N LEU A 132 1.75 21.32 5.70
CA LEU A 132 0.50 20.89 5.04
C LEU A 132 0.72 20.62 3.54
N VAL A 133 1.37 21.54 2.82
CA VAL A 133 1.63 21.37 1.39
C VAL A 133 2.52 20.16 1.14
N ALA A 134 3.59 19.99 1.92
CA ALA A 134 4.49 18.84 1.80
C ALA A 134 3.78 17.51 2.13
N ALA A 135 2.97 17.48 3.19
CA ALA A 135 2.22 16.31 3.59
C ALA A 135 1.18 15.91 2.53
N VAL A 136 0.39 16.87 2.03
CA VAL A 136 -0.57 16.64 0.95
C VAL A 136 0.13 16.13 -0.31
N ALA A 137 1.20 16.80 -0.75
CA ALA A 137 1.95 16.36 -1.93
C ALA A 137 2.52 14.95 -1.77
N SER A 138 2.98 14.59 -0.57
CA SER A 138 3.47 13.23 -0.27
C SER A 138 2.35 12.18 -0.20
N GLY A 139 1.13 12.60 0.13
CA GLY A 139 -0.05 11.76 0.32
C GLY A 139 -0.77 11.39 -0.98
N ILE A 140 -0.56 12.15 -2.06
CA ILE A 140 -1.12 11.84 -3.37
C ILE A 140 -0.47 10.57 -3.92
N ASP A 141 -1.31 9.64 -4.35
CA ASP A 141 -0.90 8.53 -5.20
C ASP A 141 -1.08 8.93 -6.67
N TYR A 142 0.04 9.20 -7.35
CA TYR A 142 0.03 9.67 -8.73
C TYR A 142 -0.23 8.54 -9.74
N HIS A 143 -0.08 7.29 -9.32
CA HIS A 143 -0.30 6.10 -10.16
C HIS A 143 -1.01 5.03 -9.34
N PRO A 144 -2.28 5.26 -8.95
CA PRO A 144 -3.00 4.31 -8.12
C PRO A 144 -3.22 3.00 -8.88
N ALA A 145 -2.69 1.90 -8.34
CA ALA A 145 -2.99 0.57 -8.85
C ALA A 145 -4.47 0.23 -8.60
N THR A 146 -5.10 -0.45 -9.55
CA THR A 146 -6.48 -0.91 -9.42
C THR A 146 -6.58 -2.42 -9.54
N GLN A 147 -7.63 -3.01 -8.96
CA GLN A 147 -7.80 -4.47 -8.99
C GLN A 147 -7.87 -4.98 -10.42
N GLU A 148 -8.50 -4.23 -11.32
CA GLU A 148 -8.60 -4.60 -12.74
C GLU A 148 -7.21 -4.62 -13.43
N ASP A 149 -6.30 -3.74 -13.01
CA ASP A 149 -4.92 -3.73 -13.54
C ASP A 149 -4.13 -4.96 -13.06
N LEU A 150 -4.40 -5.43 -11.82
CA LEU A 150 -3.82 -6.67 -11.29
C LEU A 150 -4.35 -7.90 -12.02
N ASP A 151 -5.67 -7.99 -12.16
CA ASP A 151 -6.32 -9.10 -12.85
C ASP A 151 -5.86 -9.18 -14.31
N GLN A 152 -5.67 -8.01 -14.96
CA GLN A 152 -5.10 -7.92 -16.30
C GLN A 152 -3.64 -8.38 -16.35
N ALA A 153 -2.83 -8.01 -15.37
CA ALA A 153 -1.44 -8.45 -15.30
C ALA A 153 -1.33 -9.96 -15.05
N GLU A 154 -2.17 -10.55 -14.20
CA GLU A 154 -2.23 -12.00 -13.95
C GLU A 154 -2.68 -12.77 -15.20
N ALA A 155 -3.71 -12.30 -15.90
CA ALA A 155 -4.11 -12.88 -17.18
C ALA A 155 -3.00 -12.74 -18.24
N GLY A 156 -2.26 -11.64 -18.22
CA GLY A 156 -1.06 -11.45 -19.04
C GLY A 156 0.02 -12.49 -18.76
N ALA A 157 0.31 -12.76 -17.48
CA ALA A 157 1.24 -13.80 -17.10
C ALA A 157 0.77 -15.17 -17.63
N ALA A 158 -0.51 -15.51 -17.44
CA ALA A 158 -1.07 -16.78 -17.88
C ALA A 158 -0.98 -17.02 -19.40
N VAL A 159 -0.95 -15.96 -20.21
CA VAL A 159 -0.95 -16.06 -21.68
C VAL A 159 0.43 -15.80 -22.30
N LEU A 160 1.23 -14.91 -21.71
CA LEU A 160 2.53 -14.51 -22.28
C LEU A 160 3.72 -15.23 -21.65
N SER A 161 3.55 -15.79 -20.46
CA SER A 161 4.58 -16.60 -19.81
C SER A 161 4.35 -18.06 -20.14
N ASP A 162 5.41 -18.76 -20.54
CA ASP A 162 5.34 -20.19 -20.90
C ASP A 162 4.87 -21.05 -19.72
N ASP A 163 5.08 -20.60 -18.48
CA ASP A 163 4.67 -21.28 -17.25
C ASP A 163 3.65 -20.50 -16.41
N GLY A 164 3.15 -19.37 -16.92
CA GLY A 164 2.17 -18.52 -16.22
C GLY A 164 2.77 -17.69 -15.08
N LEU A 165 4.10 -17.65 -14.93
CA LEU A 165 4.77 -16.97 -13.82
C LEU A 165 5.32 -15.60 -14.23
N ALA A 166 5.44 -14.72 -13.24
CA ALA A 166 6.24 -13.51 -13.29
C ALA A 166 7.64 -13.78 -12.74
N TYR A 167 8.63 -13.09 -13.30
CA TYR A 167 10.04 -13.21 -12.94
C TYR A 167 10.62 -11.85 -12.56
N TRP A 168 11.49 -11.81 -11.56
CA TRP A 168 12.11 -10.57 -11.11
C TRP A 168 13.46 -10.78 -10.44
N THR A 169 14.23 -9.71 -10.30
CA THR A 169 15.51 -9.72 -9.60
C THR A 169 15.35 -9.23 -8.15
N PRO A 170 16.30 -9.52 -7.23
CA PRO A 170 16.23 -9.06 -5.84
C PRO A 170 16.15 -7.55 -5.65
N PHE A 171 16.70 -6.75 -6.58
CA PHE A 171 16.82 -5.29 -6.44
C PHE A 171 16.19 -4.49 -7.59
N GLY A 172 15.54 -5.16 -8.55
CA GLY A 172 14.84 -4.48 -9.64
C GLY A 172 13.54 -3.83 -9.20
N GLU A 173 12.91 -3.04 -10.05
CA GLU A 173 11.53 -2.53 -9.86
C GLU A 173 10.54 -3.21 -10.82
N VAL A 174 11.06 -4.13 -11.63
CA VAL A 174 10.39 -4.61 -12.83
C VAL A 174 10.15 -6.11 -12.73
N TYR A 175 8.95 -6.55 -13.11
CA TYR A 175 8.64 -7.96 -13.34
C TYR A 175 8.60 -8.27 -14.84
N HIS A 176 8.84 -9.54 -15.16
CA HIS A 176 8.99 -10.04 -16.51
C HIS A 176 8.12 -11.28 -16.70
N PHE A 177 7.60 -11.52 -17.90
CA PHE A 177 6.91 -12.78 -18.25
C PHE A 177 7.78 -13.74 -19.05
N ASN A 178 9.01 -13.35 -19.37
CA ASN A 178 9.96 -14.21 -20.07
C ASN A 178 11.26 -14.29 -19.24
N PRO A 179 11.68 -15.47 -18.79
CA PRO A 179 12.92 -15.64 -18.01
C PRO A 179 14.18 -15.30 -18.82
N ASP A 180 14.14 -15.47 -20.14
CA ASP A 180 15.22 -15.14 -21.09
C ASP A 180 15.16 -13.70 -21.62
N CYS A 181 14.31 -12.86 -21.04
CA CYS A 181 14.21 -11.45 -21.40
C CYS A 181 15.60 -10.79 -21.38
N GLN A 182 15.93 -10.00 -22.41
CA GLN A 182 17.26 -9.38 -22.53
C GLN A 182 17.63 -8.49 -21.34
N TYR A 183 16.62 -7.91 -20.69
CA TYR A 183 16.76 -7.08 -19.49
C TYR A 183 16.91 -7.89 -18.19
N LEU A 184 16.66 -9.20 -18.23
CA LEU A 184 16.67 -10.10 -17.07
C LEU A 184 17.81 -11.12 -17.13
N LYS A 185 18.09 -11.70 -18.30
CA LYS A 185 18.96 -12.87 -18.53
C LYS A 185 20.41 -12.75 -18.02
N ASN A 186 20.89 -11.52 -17.79
CA ASN A 186 22.25 -11.27 -17.28
C ASN A 186 22.28 -11.09 -15.75
N SER A 187 21.16 -11.31 -15.06
CA SER A 187 21.04 -11.12 -13.61
C SER A 187 21.57 -12.33 -12.84
N GLY A 188 22.32 -12.09 -11.76
CA GLY A 188 22.91 -13.17 -10.95
C GLY A 188 21.91 -13.95 -10.10
N THR A 189 20.71 -13.42 -9.87
CA THR A 189 19.63 -14.10 -9.14
C THR A 189 18.28 -13.66 -9.72
N ILE A 190 17.44 -14.64 -10.05
CA ILE A 190 16.10 -14.45 -10.60
C ILE A 190 15.14 -15.23 -9.71
N TYR A 191 14.10 -14.55 -9.24
CA TYR A 191 12.96 -15.12 -8.54
C TYR A 191 11.79 -15.28 -9.51
N SER A 192 10.88 -16.20 -9.18
CA SER A 192 9.67 -16.45 -9.95
C SER A 192 8.49 -16.70 -9.01
N GLY A 193 7.28 -16.34 -9.45
CA GLY A 193 6.05 -16.53 -8.70
C GLY A 193 4.86 -15.90 -9.42
N THR A 194 3.78 -15.64 -8.71
CA THR A 194 2.64 -14.91 -9.27
C THR A 194 3.00 -13.44 -9.51
N VAL A 195 2.16 -12.72 -10.27
CA VAL A 195 2.31 -11.27 -10.41
C VAL A 195 2.20 -10.58 -9.06
N GLN A 196 1.27 -11.05 -8.21
CA GLN A 196 1.13 -10.55 -6.85
C GLN A 196 2.41 -10.74 -6.01
N ASP A 197 3.09 -11.88 -6.11
CA ASP A 197 4.36 -12.09 -5.40
C ASP A 197 5.45 -11.11 -5.86
N ALA A 198 5.45 -10.77 -7.16
CA ALA A 198 6.36 -9.78 -7.70
C ALA A 198 6.03 -8.38 -7.12
N LEU A 199 4.74 -8.02 -7.03
CA LEU A 199 4.28 -6.77 -6.43
C LEU A 199 4.61 -6.67 -4.94
N ASP A 200 4.41 -7.76 -4.21
CA ASP A 200 4.79 -7.92 -2.80
C ASP A 200 6.30 -7.75 -2.62
N ALA A 201 7.09 -8.23 -3.59
CA ALA A 201 8.53 -8.01 -3.63
C ALA A 201 8.94 -6.60 -4.07
N LYS A 202 7.99 -5.68 -4.32
CA LYS A 202 8.17 -4.31 -4.84
C LYS A 202 8.59 -4.24 -6.31
N ARG A 203 7.99 -5.09 -7.14
CA ARG A 203 8.12 -5.04 -8.61
C ARG A 203 6.80 -4.54 -9.17
N THR A 204 6.60 -3.24 -9.14
CA THR A 204 5.32 -2.60 -9.48
C THR A 204 5.15 -2.30 -10.96
N ARG A 205 6.16 -2.60 -11.78
CA ARG A 205 6.16 -2.25 -13.20
C ARG A 205 6.47 -3.46 -14.07
N GLY A 206 5.71 -3.64 -15.14
CA GLY A 206 6.03 -4.62 -16.16
C GLY A 206 7.25 -4.21 -17.00
N CYS A 207 8.06 -5.18 -17.42
CA CYS A 207 9.18 -4.98 -18.33
C CYS A 207 8.78 -4.50 -19.71
N SER A 208 9.43 -3.41 -20.15
CA SER A 208 9.12 -2.78 -21.42
C SER A 208 9.46 -3.59 -22.69
N GLY A 209 10.05 -4.78 -22.56
CA GLY A 209 10.36 -5.65 -23.69
C GLY A 209 9.54 -6.94 -23.73
N CYS A 210 9.08 -7.43 -22.58
CA CYS A 210 8.35 -8.69 -22.47
C CYS A 210 6.97 -8.55 -21.83
N THR A 211 6.57 -7.34 -21.41
CA THR A 211 5.27 -7.08 -20.81
C THR A 211 4.58 -5.80 -21.34
N VAL A 212 5.11 -5.09 -22.34
CA VAL A 212 4.45 -3.87 -22.87
C VAL A 212 4.37 -3.84 -24.39
N GLU A 213 3.47 -2.98 -24.89
CA GLU A 213 3.97 -1.81 -25.60
C GLU A 213 3.77 -0.45 -24.88
N ASP A 214 2.62 -0.10 -24.23
CA ASP A 214 2.50 1.20 -23.50
C ASP A 214 1.61 1.20 -22.23
N GLY A 215 1.63 0.11 -21.46
CA GLY A 215 1.03 0.10 -20.10
C GLY A 215 -0.47 -0.17 -20.02
N THR A 216 -1.15 -0.48 -21.13
CA THR A 216 -2.56 -0.90 -21.14
C THR A 216 -2.84 -2.22 -21.87
N ASP A 217 -1.83 -2.97 -22.32
CA ASP A 217 -2.09 -4.29 -22.90
C ASP A 217 -0.89 -5.24 -22.79
N VAL A 218 -1.19 -6.42 -22.26
CA VAL A 218 -0.49 -7.69 -22.46
C VAL A 218 -1.02 -8.41 -23.72
N LEU A 219 -1.86 -7.76 -24.53
CA LEU A 219 -2.81 -8.47 -25.38
C LEU A 219 -2.59 -8.35 -26.89
N SER A 220 -1.67 -7.50 -27.34
CA SER A 220 -1.42 -7.33 -28.78
C SER A 220 -0.61 -8.47 -29.41
N LYS A 221 0.01 -9.34 -28.60
CA LYS A 221 0.70 -10.58 -29.02
C LYS A 221 -0.02 -11.86 -28.61
N ALA A 222 -1.04 -11.75 -27.77
CA ALA A 222 -1.83 -12.85 -27.26
C ALA A 222 -3.13 -12.99 -28.06
N ASP A 223 -3.66 -14.21 -28.18
CA ASP A 223 -5.00 -14.40 -28.74
C ASP A 223 -6.04 -13.72 -27.82
N PRO A 224 -6.80 -12.71 -28.30
CA PRO A 224 -7.79 -12.00 -27.50
C PRO A 224 -8.81 -12.93 -26.84
N ALA A 225 -9.11 -14.08 -27.46
CA ALA A 225 -10.01 -15.08 -26.90
C ALA A 225 -9.37 -15.85 -25.73
N ALA A 226 -8.08 -16.19 -25.83
CA ALA A 226 -7.35 -16.86 -24.75
C ALA A 226 -7.22 -15.97 -23.51
N VAL A 227 -7.09 -14.66 -23.73
CA VAL A 227 -7.00 -13.68 -22.66
C VAL A 227 -8.35 -13.47 -22.01
N ALA A 228 -9.41 -13.29 -22.80
CA ALA A 228 -10.76 -13.18 -22.24
C ALA A 228 -11.12 -14.43 -21.41
N ALA A 229 -10.68 -15.61 -21.85
CA ALA A 229 -10.83 -16.85 -21.08
C ALA A 229 -9.99 -16.86 -19.80
N ALA A 230 -8.72 -16.41 -19.85
CA ALA A 230 -7.86 -16.30 -18.67
C ALA A 230 -8.41 -15.31 -17.64
N LEU A 231 -8.83 -14.11 -18.07
CA LEU A 231 -9.49 -13.11 -17.24
C LEU A 231 -10.77 -13.66 -16.60
N ALA A 232 -11.62 -14.35 -17.37
CA ALA A 232 -12.84 -14.96 -16.85
C ALA A 232 -12.56 -16.02 -15.78
N ASN A 233 -11.42 -16.71 -15.85
CA ASN A 233 -11.00 -17.67 -14.82
C ASN A 233 -10.43 -16.96 -13.58
N VAL A 234 -9.68 -15.87 -13.74
CA VAL A 234 -9.17 -15.05 -12.61
C VAL A 234 -10.32 -14.45 -11.80
N VAL A 235 -11.31 -13.87 -12.48
CA VAL A 235 -12.50 -13.26 -11.83
C VAL A 235 -13.30 -14.31 -11.04
N ARG A 236 -13.47 -15.53 -11.58
CA ARG A 236 -14.18 -16.62 -10.88
C ARG A 236 -13.49 -17.02 -9.57
N VAL A 237 -12.17 -17.15 -9.58
CA VAL A 237 -11.39 -17.49 -8.38
C VAL A 237 -11.45 -16.36 -7.33
N GLY A 238 -11.57 -15.10 -7.76
CA GLY A 238 -11.72 -13.94 -6.89
C GLY A 238 -13.06 -13.88 -6.15
N ASP A 239 -14.16 -14.29 -6.79
CA ASP A 239 -15.48 -14.39 -6.18
C ASP A 239 -15.54 -15.52 -5.12
N ASP A 240 -14.88 -16.64 -5.41
CA ASP A 240 -14.81 -17.80 -4.50
C ASP A 240 -13.96 -17.50 -3.25
N ALA A 241 -12.93 -16.65 -3.35
CA ALA A 241 -12.06 -16.25 -2.24
C ALA A 241 -12.68 -15.20 -1.30
N ASN A 242 -13.72 -14.49 -1.74
CA ASN A 242 -14.43 -13.48 -0.95
C ASN A 242 -15.65 -14.06 -0.20
N ALA A 243 -15.95 -15.35 -0.39
CA ALA A 243 -17.04 -16.04 0.27
C ALA A 243 -16.70 -16.49 1.72
N ASP A 244 -15.42 -16.49 2.11
CA ASP A 244 -14.99 -16.92 3.45
C ASP A 244 -14.73 -15.71 4.37
N GLY A 245 -15.83 -15.09 4.82
CA GLY A 245 -15.85 -14.26 6.03
C GLY A 245 -15.88 -15.12 7.31
N PRO A 246 -15.51 -14.57 8.49
CA PRO A 246 -15.16 -15.38 9.65
C PRO A 246 -16.39 -15.95 10.37
N GLY A 247 -16.50 -17.28 10.36
CA GLY A 247 -16.91 -18.10 11.50
C GLY A 247 -18.41 -18.28 11.75
N GLU A 248 -18.87 -19.51 11.51
CA GLU A 248 -19.78 -20.19 12.43
C GLU A 248 -19.21 -21.59 12.72
N GLN A 249 -18.54 -21.70 13.87
CA GLN A 249 -18.34 -22.99 14.53
C GLN A 249 -19.69 -23.38 15.14
N GLU A 250 -20.35 -24.39 14.58
CA GLU A 250 -21.36 -25.15 15.32
C GLU A 250 -20.78 -26.49 15.78
N PRO A 251 -21.11 -26.94 17.01
CA PRO A 251 -20.43 -28.05 17.66
C PRO A 251 -21.07 -29.39 17.31
N GLY A 252 -20.21 -30.35 17.00
CA GLY A 252 -20.39 -31.76 17.36
C GLY A 252 -21.11 -32.64 16.34
N GLU A 253 -20.36 -33.60 15.80
CA GLU A 253 -20.66 -35.03 15.96
C GLU A 253 -19.37 -35.80 15.66
N GLY A 254 -18.94 -36.61 16.64
CA GLY A 254 -17.71 -37.37 16.52
C GLY A 254 -17.91 -38.60 15.65
N GLU A 255 -16.85 -39.01 14.95
CA GLU A 255 -16.63 -40.42 14.64
C GLU A 255 -15.15 -40.68 14.38
N ASN A 256 -14.78 -41.93 14.65
CA ASN A 256 -13.45 -42.36 15.04
C ASN A 256 -12.50 -42.65 13.87
N GLY A 257 -11.21 -42.48 14.16
CA GLY A 257 -10.21 -43.50 13.79
C GLY A 257 -9.40 -43.25 12.52
N ALA A 258 -8.11 -43.00 12.72
CA ALA A 258 -6.97 -43.70 12.10
C ALA A 258 -5.78 -42.73 11.93
N GLN A 259 -4.81 -42.86 12.84
CA GLN A 259 -3.44 -42.45 12.55
C GLN A 259 -2.92 -43.36 11.44
N GLU A 260 -2.60 -42.80 10.28
CA GLU A 260 -1.78 -43.48 9.29
C GLU A 260 -0.51 -42.67 9.04
N GLU A 261 0.62 -43.36 9.20
CA GLU A 261 1.97 -42.85 9.31
C GLU A 261 2.51 -42.34 7.96
N LEU A 262 3.23 -41.21 7.97
CA LEU A 262 4.07 -40.78 6.84
C LEU A 262 5.27 -41.73 6.65
N PRO A 263 5.56 -42.24 5.44
CA PRO A 263 6.88 -42.73 5.12
C PRO A 263 7.81 -41.58 4.71
N LYS A 264 8.95 -41.49 5.40
CA LYS A 264 10.13 -40.71 4.98
C LYS A 264 10.85 -41.45 3.84
N ALA A 265 11.25 -40.72 2.80
CA ALA A 265 12.32 -41.13 1.87
C ALA A 265 13.35 -39.97 1.86
N ALA A 266 14.61 -40.16 2.28
CA ALA A 266 15.68 -40.97 1.70
C ALA A 266 16.19 -40.41 0.38
#